data_AF-A0A7W1HKL7-F1
#
_entry.id   AF-A0A7W1HKL7-F1
#
_cell.length_a   1.000
_cell.length_b   1.000
_cell.length_c   1.000
_cell.angle_alpha   90.00
_cell.angle_beta   90.00
_cell.angle_gamma   90.00
#
_symmetry.space_group_name_H-M   'P 1'
#
loop_
_entity.id
_entity.type
_entity.pdbx_description
1 polymer ?
#
loop_
_entity_poly.entity_id
_entity_poly.type
_entity_poly.pdbx_seq_one_letter_code
_entity_poly.pdbx_strand_id
1 'polypeptide(L)' 'MAKTEYATKPPNTPNMPPGVPYIIGNEAAERFSFYGMRSILIVDAPAQKQE' A
#
# COMPACT_ATOMS: atom_id res chain seq x y z
N MET A 1 -37.43 1.88 -14.13
CA MET A 1 -36.11 2.06 -13.51
C MET A 1 -36.32 2.68 -12.14
N ALA A 2 -35.94 2.02 -11.05
CA ALA A 2 -36.04 2.62 -9.72
C ALA A 2 -34.98 3.74 -9.58
N LYS A 3 -35.37 4.87 -8.99
CA LYS A 3 -34.45 6.00 -8.71
C LYS A 3 -33.67 5.66 -7.45
N THR A 4 -32.37 5.38 -7.59
CA THR A 4 -31.48 5.15 -6.44
C THR A 4 -30.96 6.49 -5.94
N GLU A 5 -31.23 6.80 -4.68
CA GLU A 5 -30.69 8.00 -4.02
C GLU A 5 -29.20 7.79 -3.68
N TYR A 6 -28.37 8.81 -3.89
CA TYR A 6 -26.93 8.74 -3.60
C TYR A 6 -26.66 8.81 -2.09
N ALA A 7 -25.64 8.07 -1.63
CA ALA A 7 -25.20 8.13 -0.25
C ALA A 7 -24.47 9.47 0.03
N THR A 8 -24.88 10.18 1.09
CA THR A 8 -24.25 11.44 1.53
C THR A 8 -23.27 11.25 2.69
N LYS A 9 -23.21 10.04 3.25
CA LYS A 9 -22.33 9.67 4.35
C LYS A 9 -21.92 8.20 4.22
N PRO A 10 -20.73 7.83 4.74
CA PRO A 10 -20.33 6.43 4.79
C PRO A 10 -21.30 5.62 5.67
N PRO A 11 -21.50 4.33 5.38
CA PRO A 11 -22.24 3.43 6.26
C PRO A 11 -21.56 3.34 7.63
N ASN A 12 -22.35 3.25 8.69
CA ASN A 12 -21.83 3.11 10.04
C ASN A 12 -21.32 1.67 10.23
N THR A 13 -20.00 1.47 10.14
CA THR A 13 -19.34 0.18 10.37
C THR A 13 -18.59 0.22 11.70
N PRO A 14 -18.68 -0.85 12.52
CA PRO A 14 -18.00 -0.90 13.82
C PRO A 14 -16.47 -0.91 13.70
N ASN A 15 -15.95 -1.34 12.54
CA ASN A 15 -14.54 -1.43 12.24
C ASN A 15 -14.18 -0.49 11.07
N MET A 16 -12.87 -0.39 10.81
CA MET A 16 -12.33 0.31 9.66
C MET A 16 -12.96 -0.21 8.35
N PRO A 17 -13.34 0.67 7.40
CA PRO A 17 -13.89 0.23 6.13
C PRO A 17 -12.93 -0.70 5.39
N PRO A 18 -13.42 -1.77 4.74
CA PRO A 18 -12.57 -2.82 4.18
C PRO A 18 -11.61 -2.34 3.09
N GLY A 19 -11.85 -1.17 2.48
CA GLY A 19 -10.95 -0.57 1.49
C GLY A 19 -9.70 0.10 2.06
N VAL A 20 -9.74 0.56 3.32
CA VAL A 20 -8.64 1.36 3.90
C VAL A 20 -7.32 0.59 4.04
N PRO A 21 -7.30 -0.70 4.44
CA PRO A 21 -6.06 -1.47 4.46
C PRO A 21 -5.35 -1.54 3.09
N TYR A 22 -6.10 -1.61 2.00
CA TYR A 22 -5.55 -1.65 0.64
C TYR A 22 -4.93 -0.30 0.23
N ILE A 23 -5.55 0.82 0.62
CA ILE A 23 -5.01 2.16 0.37
C ILE A 23 -3.68 2.34 1.10
N ILE A 24 -3.62 1.93 2.37
CA ILE A 24 -2.40 2.00 3.18
C ILE A 24 -1.31 1.09 2.58
N GLY A 25 -1.67 -0.12 2.15
CA GLY A 25 -0.75 -1.05 1.50
C GLY A 25 -0.14 -0.49 0.21
N ASN A 26 -0.94 0.19 -0.62
CA ASN A 26 -0.47 0.84 -1.84
C ASN A 26 0.56 1.94 -1.52
N GLU A 27 0.23 2.86 -0.61
CA GLU A 27 1.15 3.93 -0.19
C GLU A 27 2.44 3.36 0.42
N ALA A 28 2.35 2.29 1.20
CA ALA A 28 3.51 1.61 1.76
C ALA A 28 4.39 0.98 0.67
N ALA A 29 3.77 0.36 -0.34
CA ALA A 29 4.49 -0.16 -1.50
C ALA A 29 5.16 0.95 -2.30
N GLU A 30 4.46 2.07 -2.55
CA GLU A 30 5.02 3.24 -3.24
C GLU A 30 6.20 3.83 -2.49
N ARG A 31 6.11 3.99 -1.16
CA ARG A 31 7.21 4.46 -0.31
C ARG A 31 8.37 3.47 -0.28
N PHE A 32 8.08 2.17 -0.21
CA PHE A 32 9.10 1.14 -0.24
C PHE A 32 9.83 1.13 -1.59
N SER A 33 9.13 1.30 -2.70
CA SER A 33 9.75 1.46 -4.02
C SER A 33 10.56 2.75 -4.09
N PHE A 34 10.01 3.87 -3.62
CA PHE A 34 10.68 5.17 -3.66
C PHE A 34 11.96 5.23 -2.81
N TYR A 35 11.95 4.69 -1.59
CA TYR A 35 13.08 4.75 -0.67
C TYR A 35 13.94 3.47 -0.62
N GLY A 36 13.40 2.31 -1.00
CA GLY A 36 13.95 0.99 -0.66
C GLY A 36 14.52 0.17 -1.81
N MET A 37 14.28 0.52 -3.09
CA MET A 37 14.77 -0.28 -4.23
C MET A 37 16.28 -0.52 -4.22
N ARG A 38 17.06 0.44 -3.70
CA ARG A 38 18.53 0.31 -3.61
C ARG A 38 18.99 -0.60 -2.46
N SER A 39 18.18 -0.75 -1.41
CA SER A 39 18.49 -1.58 -0.24
C SER A 39 18.28 -3.07 -0.52
N ILE A 40 17.29 -3.42 -1.36
CA ILE A 40 17.01 -4.81 -1.76
C ILE A 40 18.19 -5.40 -2.55
N LEU A 41 18.76 -4.62 -3.48
CA LEU A 41 19.89 -5.07 -4.32
C LEU A 41 21.21 -5.25 -3.55
N ILE A 42 21.34 -4.65 -2.36
CA ILE A 42 22.55 -4.79 -1.51
C ILE A 42 22.53 -6.10 -0.72
N VAL A 43 21.35 -6.68 -0.47
CA VAL A 43 21.23 -7.96 0.26
C VAL A 43 21.53 -9.17 -0.63
N ASP A 44 21.23 -9.10 -1.94
CA ASP A 44 21.44 -10.22 -2.88
C ASP A 44 22.75 -10.13 -3.69
N ALA A 45 23.42 -8.97 -3.74
CA ALA A 45 24.74 -8.89 -4.37
C ALA A 45 25.77 -9.51 -3.42
N PRO A 46 26.41 -10.66 -3.76
CA PRO A 46 27.48 -11.18 -2.92
C PRO A 46 28.54 -10.11 -2.83
N ALA A 47 28.84 -9.68 -1.58
CA ALA A 47 29.93 -8.79 -1.27
C ALA A 47 31.16 -9.26 -2.05
N GLN A 48 31.54 -8.52 -3.10
CA GLN A 48 32.74 -8.80 -3.87
C GLN A 48 33.88 -8.61 -2.88
N LYS A 49 34.41 -9.72 -2.34
CA LYS A 49 35.65 -9.69 -1.57
C LYS A 49 36.70 -9.07 -2.47
N GLN A 50 37.21 -7.90 -2.07
CA GLN A 50 38.42 -7.36 -2.65
C GLN A 50 39.57 -8.30 -2.26
N GLU A 51 40.29 -8.78 -3.26
CA GLU A 51 41.59 -9.45 -3.13
C GLU A 51 42.67 -8.43 -2.72
#